data_AF-A0A1L8CFG6-F1
#
_entry.id   AF-A0A1L8CFG6-F1
#
_cell.length_a   1.000
_cell.length_b   1.000
_cell.length_c   1.000
_cell.angle_alpha   90.00
_cell.angle_beta   90.00
_cell.angle_gamma   90.00
#
_symmetry.space_group_name_H-M   'P 1'
#
loop_
_entity.id
_entity.type
_entity.pdbx_description
1 polymer ?
#
loop_
_entity_poly.entity_id
_entity_poly.type
_entity_poly.pdbx_seq_one_letter_code
_entity_poly.pdbx_strand_id
1 'polypeptide(L)'
;MKKYQDEELIEWYMEYLINERQYSDNTAIAYQSDINEFVKTLEEEDRTLQQTDDLDVSNYLTILKKRDESRNTVIRKISSLRSFFHFLERNDVVSQNPFDQVNLKKHPNHLPRFFYQKELYELFEAARHGKNEMLSYRNYAIIEILYDTGMRVSECVNLQFSDIDFDNRIIKVIGKGDKQRYLPFGNYLIKALKQYQTNCRDLLVNKYHKHHDYVFVNQYGDELTSRGVEYILDEIVKQTSLTTNIHPHMLRHTFATEMLNNGADLRTVQELLGHSSLSTTQIYTHVSNEHLLRDYNKFFPRS
;
A
#
# COMPACT_ATOMS: atom_id res chain seq x y z
N MET A 1 -1.84 38.95 15.08
CA MET A 1 -1.91 37.80 14.16
C MET A 1 -2.96 38.10 13.11
N LYS A 2 -2.71 37.75 11.84
CA LYS A 2 -3.73 37.86 10.78
C LYS A 2 -4.87 36.89 11.12
N LYS A 3 -6.12 37.32 10.94
CA LYS A 3 -7.29 36.48 11.14
C LYS A 3 -7.60 35.81 9.81
N TYR A 4 -7.56 34.48 9.79
CA TYR A 4 -7.87 33.66 8.61
C TYR A 4 -9.16 32.88 8.89
N GLN A 5 -9.91 32.54 7.84
CA GLN A 5 -10.95 31.53 7.98
C GLN A 5 -10.32 30.14 8.02
N ASP A 6 -10.93 29.21 8.75
CA ASP A 6 -10.38 27.86 8.90
C ASP A 6 -10.27 27.14 7.54
N GLU A 7 -11.23 27.35 6.63
CA GLU A 7 -11.21 26.81 5.26
C GLU A 7 -9.98 27.29 4.46
N GLU A 8 -9.65 28.57 4.55
CA GLU A 8 -8.48 29.15 3.85
C GLU A 8 -7.17 28.53 4.35
N LEU A 9 -7.06 28.28 5.66
CA LEU A 9 -5.89 27.65 6.26
C LEU A 9 -5.72 26.20 5.81
N ILE A 10 -6.84 25.48 5.70
CA ILE A 10 -6.85 24.09 5.23
C ILE A 10 -6.44 24.04 3.77
N GLU A 11 -7.05 24.84 2.90
CA GLU A 11 -6.70 24.92 1.48
C GLU A 11 -5.23 25.24 1.28
N TRP A 12 -4.70 26.24 1.99
CA TRP A 12 -3.30 26.62 1.91
C TRP A 12 -2.37 25.46 2.31
N TYR A 13 -2.71 24.73 3.37
CA TYR A 13 -1.93 23.55 3.77
C TYR A 13 -2.02 22.40 2.76
N MET A 14 -3.19 22.20 2.13
CA MET A 14 -3.36 21.19 1.09
C MET A 14 -2.49 21.49 -0.13
N GLU A 15 -2.43 22.76 -0.56
CA GLU A 15 -1.52 23.20 -1.62
C GLU A 15 -0.05 22.96 -1.24
N TYR A 16 0.34 23.29 -0.01
CA TYR A 16 1.68 23.01 0.50
C TYR A 16 2.02 21.51 0.48
N LEU A 17 1.10 20.64 0.89
CA LEU A 17 1.30 19.19 0.90
C LEU A 17 1.52 18.62 -0.50
N ILE A 18 0.76 19.11 -1.48
CA ILE A 18 0.81 18.64 -2.86
C ILE A 18 2.04 19.22 -3.57
N ASN A 19 2.20 20.54 -3.53
CA ASN A 19 3.19 21.26 -4.35
C ASN A 19 4.60 21.20 -3.76
N GLU A 20 4.74 21.37 -2.44
CA GLU A 20 6.06 21.44 -1.80
C GLU A 20 6.50 20.11 -1.19
N ARG A 21 5.58 19.39 -0.53
CA ARG A 21 5.91 18.09 0.11
C ARG A 21 5.78 16.89 -0.82
N GLN A 22 5.14 17.04 -1.98
CA GLN A 22 4.91 15.96 -2.96
C GLN A 22 4.30 14.71 -2.29
N TYR A 23 3.29 14.93 -1.44
CA TYR A 23 2.51 13.84 -0.88
C TYR A 23 1.61 13.25 -1.97
N SER A 24 1.28 11.96 -1.85
CA SER A 24 0.29 11.39 -2.78
C SER A 24 -1.09 11.97 -2.49
N ASP A 25 -1.94 12.06 -3.51
CA ASP A 25 -3.31 12.57 -3.38
C ASP A 25 -4.08 11.86 -2.26
N ASN A 26 -3.94 10.54 -2.16
CA ASN A 26 -4.56 9.74 -1.09
C ASN A 26 -4.09 10.15 0.31
N THR A 27 -2.81 10.51 0.46
CA THR A 27 -2.27 10.99 1.75
C THR A 27 -2.81 12.38 2.06
N ALA A 28 -2.89 13.25 1.05
CA ALA A 28 -3.46 14.58 1.16
C ALA A 28 -4.94 14.51 1.58
N ILE A 29 -5.75 13.71 0.89
CA ILE A 29 -7.18 13.48 1.21
C ILE A 29 -7.34 12.97 2.65
N ALA A 30 -6.51 12.02 3.08
CA ALA A 30 -6.56 11.48 4.44
C ALA A 30 -6.24 12.55 5.51
N TYR A 31 -5.29 13.46 5.23
CA TYR A 31 -4.94 14.57 6.10
C TYR A 31 -6.07 15.61 6.16
N GLN A 32 -6.61 15.99 5.00
CA GLN A 32 -7.73 16.92 4.91
C GLN A 32 -8.95 16.40 5.68
N SER A 33 -9.28 15.11 5.52
CA SER A 33 -10.38 14.48 6.26
C SER A 33 -10.17 14.51 7.77
N ASP A 34 -8.94 14.32 8.25
CA ASP A 34 -8.65 14.37 9.69
C ASP A 34 -8.74 15.80 10.23
N ILE A 35 -8.22 16.78 9.50
CA ILE A 35 -8.26 18.19 9.89
C ILE A 35 -9.71 18.68 9.93
N ASN A 36 -10.50 18.39 8.90
CA ASN A 36 -11.93 18.74 8.86
C ASN A 36 -12.71 18.10 10.00
N GLU A 37 -12.37 16.88 10.41
CA GLU A 37 -13.01 16.25 11.56
C GLU A 37 -12.68 16.98 12.87
N PHE A 38 -11.45 17.45 13.04
CA PHE A 38 -11.05 18.23 14.21
C PHE A 38 -11.72 19.61 14.22
N VAL A 39 -11.77 20.30 13.07
CA VAL A 39 -12.44 21.61 12.94
C VAL A 39 -13.91 21.52 13.38
N LYS A 40 -14.64 20.47 12.98
CA LYS A 40 -16.01 20.24 13.46
C LYS A 40 -16.12 20.16 14.97
N THR A 41 -15.12 19.62 15.67
CA THR A 41 -15.13 19.58 17.14
C THR A 41 -14.83 20.93 17.78
N LEU A 42 -14.16 21.83 17.07
CA LEU A 42 -13.94 23.21 17.51
C LEU A 42 -15.19 24.07 17.28
N GLU A 43 -15.89 23.87 16.16
CA GLU A 43 -17.15 24.56 15.84
C GLU A 43 -18.24 24.29 16.90
N GLU A 44 -18.31 23.07 17.44
CA GLU A 44 -19.21 22.71 18.54
C GLU A 44 -18.96 23.52 19.83
N GLU A 45 -17.73 24.04 20.00
CA GLU A 45 -17.28 24.84 21.15
C GLU A 45 -17.09 26.33 20.81
N ASP A 46 -17.56 26.77 19.62
CA ASP A 46 -17.41 28.14 19.09
C ASP A 46 -15.94 28.62 19.06
N ARG A 47 -15.03 27.71 18.68
CA ARG A 47 -13.59 27.96 18.55
C ARG A 47 -13.10 27.77 17.12
N THR A 48 -11.96 28.40 16.82
CA THR A 48 -11.29 28.33 15.52
C THR A 48 -9.91 27.67 15.65
N LEU A 49 -9.31 27.29 14.53
CA LEU A 49 -7.95 26.72 14.50
C LEU A 49 -6.91 27.64 15.12
N GLN A 50 -7.07 28.96 14.97
CA GLN A 50 -6.14 29.95 15.51
C GLN A 50 -6.25 30.11 17.04
N GLN A 51 -7.33 29.63 17.64
CA GLN A 51 -7.60 29.69 19.07
C GLN A 51 -7.32 28.37 19.80
N THR A 52 -6.91 27.33 19.06
CA THR A 52 -6.71 25.98 19.59
C THR A 52 -5.62 25.95 20.66
N ASP A 53 -5.92 25.34 21.80
CA ASP A 53 -5.00 25.14 22.91
C ASP A 53 -4.96 23.67 23.40
N ASP A 54 -4.18 23.39 24.45
CA ASP A 54 -4.01 22.05 25.02
C ASP A 54 -5.32 21.42 25.54
N LEU A 55 -6.31 22.24 25.93
CA LEU A 55 -7.62 21.76 26.40
C LEU A 55 -8.44 21.24 25.22
N ASP A 56 -8.42 21.94 24.09
CA ASP A 56 -9.09 21.51 22.85
C ASP A 56 -8.53 20.16 22.36
N VAL A 57 -7.20 20.00 22.41
CA VAL A 57 -6.53 18.73 22.09
C VAL A 57 -6.96 17.61 23.04
N SER A 58 -7.05 17.90 24.34
CA SER A 58 -7.48 16.92 25.36
C SER A 58 -8.95 16.50 25.18
N ASN A 59 -9.81 17.45 24.81
CA ASN A 59 -11.22 17.20 24.48
C ASN A 59 -11.34 16.32 23.23
N TYR A 60 -10.59 16.64 22.18
CA TYR A 60 -10.58 15.83 20.96
C TYR A 60 -10.11 14.39 21.21
N LEU A 61 -9.04 14.19 21.99
CA LEU A 61 -8.60 12.85 22.39
C LEU A 61 -9.68 12.09 23.18
N THR A 62 -10.47 12.80 23.99
CA THR A 62 -11.59 12.21 24.73
C THR A 62 -12.73 11.81 23.78
N ILE A 63 -13.03 12.62 22.76
CA ILE A 63 -14.01 12.30 21.71
C ILE A 63 -13.58 11.04 20.94
N LEU A 64 -12.32 10.98 20.50
CA LEU A 64 -11.78 9.82 19.79
C LEU A 64 -11.88 8.54 20.63
N LYS A 65 -11.59 8.64 21.94
CA LYS A 65 -11.73 7.51 22.87
C LYS A 65 -13.19 7.08 23.04
N LYS A 66 -14.14 8.02 23.10
CA LYS A 66 -15.58 7.73 23.21
C LYS A 66 -16.14 7.06 21.94
N ARG A 67 -15.58 7.37 20.78
CA ARG A 67 -15.94 6.76 19.49
C ARG A 67 -15.36 5.36 19.28
N ASP A 68 -14.62 4.83 20.26
CA ASP A 68 -13.90 3.55 20.17
C ASP A 68 -12.99 3.46 18.93
N GLU A 69 -12.41 4.60 18.53
CA GLU A 69 -11.52 4.65 17.38
C GLU A 69 -10.27 3.79 17.61
N SER A 70 -9.87 3.06 16.57
CA SER A 70 -8.67 2.24 16.66
C SER A 70 -7.45 3.12 17.00
N ARG A 71 -6.55 2.62 17.85
CA ARG A 71 -5.37 3.37 18.28
C ARG A 71 -4.48 3.82 17.10
N ASN A 72 -4.43 3.03 16.02
CA ASN A 72 -3.74 3.39 14.78
C ASN A 72 -4.42 4.57 14.08
N THR A 73 -5.76 4.60 14.05
CA THR A 73 -6.53 5.75 13.58
C THR A 73 -6.19 7.00 14.38
N VAL A 74 -6.19 6.89 15.72
CA VAL A 74 -5.83 8.01 16.62
C VAL A 74 -4.41 8.51 16.36
N ILE A 75 -3.42 7.61 16.25
CA ILE A 75 -2.03 7.99 15.94
C ILE A 75 -1.93 8.73 14.60
N ARG A 76 -2.63 8.25 13.56
CA ARG A 76 -2.65 8.91 12.25
C ARG A 76 -3.26 10.30 12.33
N LYS A 77 -4.41 10.45 13.01
CA LYS A 77 -5.10 11.74 13.22
C LYS A 77 -4.23 12.75 13.97
N ILE A 78 -3.58 12.33 15.05
CA ILE A 78 -2.66 13.21 15.78
C ILE A 78 -1.44 13.56 14.93
N SER A 79 -0.95 12.65 14.07
CA SER A 79 0.15 12.95 13.17
C SER A 79 -0.22 13.96 12.07
N SER A 80 -1.42 13.88 11.50
CA SER A 80 -1.90 14.83 10.49
C SER A 80 -2.12 16.21 11.11
N LEU A 81 -2.76 16.28 12.29
CA LEU A 81 -2.97 17.52 13.04
C LEU A 81 -1.65 18.16 13.48
N ARG A 82 -0.70 17.39 14.03
CA ARG A 82 0.63 17.90 14.39
C ARG A 82 1.36 18.47 13.18
N SER A 83 1.31 17.79 12.04
CA SER A 83 1.94 18.28 10.80
C SER A 83 1.28 19.58 10.31
N PHE A 84 -0.04 19.70 10.44
CA PHE A 84 -0.80 20.91 10.09
C PHE A 84 -0.49 22.08 11.01
N PHE A 85 -0.55 21.89 12.33
CA PHE A 85 -0.24 22.95 13.29
C PHE A 85 1.23 23.38 13.24
N HIS A 86 2.16 22.49 12.90
CA HIS A 86 3.55 22.88 12.64
C HIS A 86 3.69 23.74 11.38
N PHE A 87 2.87 23.50 10.35
CA PHE A 87 2.79 24.40 9.19
C PHE A 87 2.23 25.77 9.57
N LEU A 88 1.16 25.83 10.38
CA LEU A 88 0.59 27.08 10.86
C LEU A 88 1.57 27.86 11.73
N GLU A 89 2.28 27.18 12.62
CA GLU A 89 3.33 27.74 13.48
C GLU A 89 4.47 28.34 12.66
N ARG A 90 4.97 27.59 11.66
CA ARG A 90 6.05 28.05 10.77
C ARG A 90 5.66 29.28 9.94
N ASN A 91 4.37 29.50 9.73
CA ASN A 91 3.83 30.64 8.99
C ASN A 91 3.25 31.73 9.91
N ASP A 92 3.60 31.73 11.20
CA ASP A 92 3.18 32.71 12.21
C ASP A 92 1.65 32.86 12.37
N VAL A 93 0.89 31.82 12.00
CA VAL A 93 -0.58 31.78 12.13
C VAL A 93 -1.00 31.39 13.54
N VAL A 94 -0.20 30.56 14.22
CA VAL A 94 -0.33 30.19 15.64
C VAL A 94 1.03 30.37 16.32
N SER A 95 1.04 30.67 17.62
CA SER A 95 2.29 30.89 18.36
C SER A 95 3.02 29.60 18.75
N GLN A 96 2.27 28.51 18.89
CA GLN A 96 2.78 27.20 19.27
C GLN A 96 1.85 26.12 18.72
N ASN A 97 2.42 24.98 18.37
CA ASN A 97 1.65 23.80 18.02
C ASN A 97 1.12 23.05 19.27
N PRO A 98 -0.21 22.98 19.48
CA PRO A 98 -0.82 22.35 20.66
C PRO A 98 -0.72 20.81 20.65
N PHE A 99 -0.38 20.20 19.50
CA PHE A 99 -0.24 18.75 19.36
C PHE A 99 1.16 18.21 19.67
N ASP A 100 2.14 19.06 19.96
CA ASP A 100 3.54 18.64 20.15
C ASP A 100 3.76 17.78 21.39
N GLN A 101 3.07 18.08 22.49
CA GLN A 101 3.21 17.35 23.75
C GLN A 101 2.38 16.06 23.82
N VAL A 102 1.58 15.78 22.78
CA VAL A 102 0.72 14.59 22.73
C VAL A 102 1.55 13.31 22.55
N ASN A 103 1.78 12.62 23.66
CA ASN A 103 2.53 11.37 23.70
C ASN A 103 1.61 10.15 23.63
N LEU A 104 1.38 9.64 22.43
CA LEU A 104 0.71 8.35 22.24
C LEU A 104 1.73 7.22 22.33
N LYS A 105 1.65 6.37 23.36
CA LYS A 105 2.44 5.12 23.39
C LYS A 105 2.07 4.29 22.16
N LYS A 106 3.06 4.01 21.30
CA LYS A 106 2.93 3.07 20.18
C LYS A 106 2.67 1.67 20.74
N HIS A 107 1.97 0.82 19.99
CA HIS A 107 1.89 -0.59 20.34
C HIS A 107 3.31 -1.18 20.44
N PRO A 108 3.56 -2.17 21.30
CA PRO A 108 4.59 -3.15 20.97
C PRO A 108 4.20 -3.71 19.59
N ASN A 109 5.05 -3.50 18.58
CA ASN A 109 4.77 -4.01 17.24
C ASN A 109 4.48 -5.51 17.33
N HIS A 110 3.27 -5.93 16.98
CA HIS A 110 3.06 -7.35 16.67
C HIS A 110 4.01 -7.69 15.53
N LEU A 111 4.74 -8.81 15.66
CA LEU A 111 5.59 -9.28 14.58
C LEU A 111 4.73 -9.43 13.32
N PRO A 112 5.13 -8.84 12.18
CA PRO A 112 4.41 -9.01 10.94
C PRO A 112 4.24 -10.50 10.65
N ARG A 113 3.00 -10.94 10.39
CA ARG A 113 2.74 -12.32 10.02
C ARG A 113 3.13 -12.56 8.56
N PHE A 114 3.75 -13.69 8.31
CA PHE A 114 4.01 -14.26 6.99
C PHE A 114 3.40 -15.67 6.92
N PHE A 115 3.28 -16.22 5.72
CA PHE A 115 2.76 -17.57 5.51
C PHE A 115 3.89 -18.60 5.55
N TYR A 116 3.67 -19.70 6.27
CA TYR A 116 4.51 -20.88 6.14
C TYR A 116 4.17 -21.65 4.86
N GLN A 117 5.10 -22.50 4.42
CA GLN A 117 4.97 -23.26 3.16
C GLN A 117 3.66 -24.06 3.06
N LYS A 118 3.18 -24.65 4.16
CA LYS A 118 1.89 -25.37 4.19
C LYS A 118 0.70 -24.43 3.97
N GLU A 119 0.72 -23.26 4.59
CA GLU A 119 -0.34 -22.26 4.42
C GLU A 119 -0.36 -21.71 2.99
N LEU A 120 0.82 -21.44 2.40
CA LEU A 120 0.95 -21.05 1.00
C LEU A 120 0.38 -22.12 0.07
N TYR A 121 0.70 -23.39 0.32
CA TYR A 121 0.15 -24.50 -0.46
C TYR A 121 -1.39 -24.52 -0.40
N GLU A 122 -1.98 -24.39 0.80
CA GLU A 122 -3.44 -24.32 0.94
C GLU A 122 -4.05 -23.14 0.17
N LEU A 123 -3.42 -21.96 0.21
CA LEU A 123 -3.86 -20.78 -0.53
C LEU A 123 -3.83 -21.03 -2.05
N PHE A 124 -2.76 -21.62 -2.57
CA PHE A 124 -2.62 -21.92 -3.99
C PHE A 124 -3.62 -22.97 -4.47
N GLU A 125 -3.84 -24.01 -3.67
CA GLU A 125 -4.84 -25.05 -3.99
C GLU A 125 -6.27 -24.48 -3.95
N ALA A 126 -6.60 -23.67 -2.94
CA ALA A 126 -7.90 -22.99 -2.87
C ALA A 126 -8.13 -22.02 -4.04
N ALA A 127 -7.10 -21.29 -4.46
CA ALA A 127 -7.18 -20.40 -5.62
C ALA A 127 -7.35 -21.18 -6.93
N ARG A 128 -6.69 -22.34 -7.08
CA ARG A 128 -6.80 -23.20 -8.26
C ARG A 128 -8.18 -23.86 -8.38
N HIS A 129 -8.78 -24.25 -7.25
CA HIS A 129 -10.03 -25.01 -7.20
C HIS A 129 -11.24 -24.19 -6.74
N GLY A 130 -11.23 -22.88 -7.03
CA GLY A 130 -12.35 -22.00 -6.74
C GLY A 130 -13.64 -22.39 -7.47
N LYS A 131 -14.79 -21.97 -6.92
CA LYS A 131 -16.14 -22.30 -7.43
C LYS A 131 -16.38 -21.94 -8.90
N ASN A 132 -15.69 -20.91 -9.40
CA ASN A 132 -15.77 -20.48 -10.79
C ASN A 132 -14.42 -20.73 -11.47
N GLU A 133 -14.36 -21.77 -12.31
CA GLU A 133 -13.14 -22.22 -12.99
C GLU A 133 -12.42 -21.09 -13.74
N MET A 134 -13.16 -20.26 -14.48
CA MET A 134 -12.60 -19.14 -15.21
C MET A 134 -11.92 -18.13 -14.26
N LEU A 135 -12.60 -17.74 -13.18
CA LEU A 135 -12.05 -16.80 -12.20
C LEU A 135 -10.93 -17.42 -11.34
N SER A 136 -10.87 -18.74 -11.21
CA SER A 136 -9.77 -19.44 -10.52
C SER A 136 -8.42 -19.18 -11.19
N TYR A 137 -8.35 -19.11 -12.53
CA TYR A 137 -7.11 -18.72 -13.22
C TYR A 137 -6.64 -17.32 -12.83
N ARG A 138 -7.56 -16.35 -12.75
CA ARG A 138 -7.25 -14.99 -12.30
C ARG A 138 -6.74 -14.99 -10.86
N ASN A 139 -7.48 -15.64 -9.98
CA ASN A 139 -7.19 -15.67 -8.55
C ASN A 139 -5.82 -16.33 -8.28
N TYR A 140 -5.51 -17.42 -8.97
CA TYR A 140 -4.21 -18.08 -8.90
C TYR A 140 -3.08 -17.15 -9.38
N ALA A 141 -3.26 -16.48 -10.52
CA ALA A 141 -2.26 -15.54 -11.05
C ALA A 141 -2.05 -14.32 -10.13
N ILE A 142 -3.10 -13.82 -9.45
CA ILE A 142 -2.99 -12.74 -8.45
C ILE A 142 -2.13 -13.16 -7.26
N ILE A 143 -2.36 -14.35 -6.69
CA ILE A 143 -1.54 -14.84 -5.58
C ILE A 143 -0.10 -15.04 -6.04
N GLU A 144 0.08 -15.68 -7.21
CA GLU A 144 1.40 -15.96 -7.76
C GLU A 144 2.20 -14.67 -7.95
N ILE A 145 1.65 -13.63 -8.60
CA ILE A 145 2.40 -12.41 -8.86
C ILE A 145 2.76 -11.65 -7.58
N LEU A 146 1.83 -11.57 -6.61
CA LEU A 146 2.04 -10.85 -5.36
C LEU A 146 3.10 -11.53 -4.50
N TYR A 147 3.12 -12.87 -4.49
CA TYR A 147 4.09 -13.66 -3.76
C TYR A 147 5.44 -13.74 -4.48
N ASP A 148 5.44 -13.93 -5.80
CA ASP A 148 6.66 -14.16 -6.58
C ASP A 148 7.52 -12.90 -6.71
N THR A 149 6.90 -11.72 -6.70
CA THR A 149 7.60 -10.44 -6.88
C THR A 149 7.67 -9.59 -5.61
N GLY A 150 6.82 -9.89 -4.62
CA GLY A 150 6.64 -9.03 -3.44
C GLY A 150 6.11 -7.62 -3.76
N MET A 151 5.52 -7.38 -4.95
CA MET A 151 5.00 -6.07 -5.32
C MET A 151 3.83 -5.63 -4.43
N ARG A 152 3.55 -4.32 -4.41
CA ARG A 152 2.38 -3.77 -3.71
C ARG A 152 1.11 -4.10 -4.49
N VAL A 153 -0.02 -4.20 -3.79
CA VAL A 153 -1.33 -4.40 -4.45
C VAL A 153 -1.64 -3.29 -5.46
N SER A 154 -1.30 -2.04 -5.13
CA SER A 154 -1.46 -0.89 -6.04
C SER A 154 -0.63 -1.03 -7.31
N GLU A 155 0.53 -1.69 -7.25
CA GLU A 155 1.38 -1.93 -8.42
C GLU A 155 0.79 -3.08 -9.25
N CYS A 156 0.30 -4.14 -8.60
CA CYS A 156 -0.36 -5.28 -9.24
C CYS A 156 -1.62 -4.88 -10.03
N VAL A 157 -2.48 -4.02 -9.47
CA VAL A 157 -3.75 -3.65 -10.12
C VAL A 157 -3.57 -2.67 -11.29
N ASN A 158 -2.47 -1.90 -11.28
CA ASN A 158 -2.15 -0.96 -12.36
C ASN A 158 -1.20 -1.55 -13.42
N LEU A 159 -0.79 -2.82 -13.26
CA LEU A 159 0.15 -3.48 -14.15
C LEU A 159 -0.46 -3.66 -15.54
N GLN A 160 0.27 -3.27 -16.58
CA GLN A 160 -0.08 -3.50 -17.98
C GLN A 160 0.82 -4.57 -18.61
N PHE A 161 0.38 -5.21 -19.69
CA PHE A 161 1.24 -6.21 -20.36
C PHE A 161 2.51 -5.61 -20.94
N SER A 162 2.45 -4.34 -21.37
CA SER A 162 3.63 -3.58 -21.80
C SER A 162 4.71 -3.39 -20.71
N ASP A 163 4.36 -3.59 -19.43
CA ASP A 163 5.31 -3.54 -18.31
C ASP A 163 6.03 -4.88 -18.07
N ILE A 164 5.60 -5.97 -18.73
CA ILE A 164 6.12 -7.32 -18.51
C ILE A 164 7.01 -7.76 -19.66
N ASP A 165 8.29 -7.96 -19.36
CA ASP A 165 9.23 -8.62 -20.26
C ASP A 165 9.33 -10.10 -19.90
N PHE A 166 8.60 -10.95 -20.64
CA PHE A 166 8.58 -12.40 -20.43
C PHE A 166 9.89 -13.07 -20.81
N ASP A 167 10.65 -12.51 -21.76
CA ASP A 167 11.90 -13.10 -22.25
C ASP A 167 13.01 -12.89 -21.22
N ASN A 168 13.09 -11.67 -20.66
CA ASN A 168 14.05 -11.34 -19.61
C ASN A 168 13.54 -11.65 -18.19
N ARG A 169 12.27 -12.07 -18.06
CA ARG A 169 11.59 -12.38 -16.78
C ARG A 169 11.64 -11.22 -15.79
N ILE A 170 11.29 -10.03 -16.27
CA ILE A 170 11.30 -8.79 -15.48
C ILE A 170 9.98 -8.04 -15.66
N ILE A 171 9.46 -7.52 -14.55
CA ILE A 171 8.34 -6.58 -14.54
C ILE A 171 8.86 -5.18 -14.19
N LYS A 172 8.50 -4.20 -15.00
CA LYS A 172 8.76 -2.79 -14.72
C LYS A 172 7.66 -2.23 -13.82
N VAL A 173 8.05 -1.53 -12.75
CA VAL A 173 7.11 -0.90 -11.80
C VAL A 173 7.49 0.55 -11.59
N ILE A 174 6.49 1.43 -11.62
CA ILE A 174 6.65 2.87 -11.34
C ILE A 174 6.30 3.12 -9.87
N GLY A 175 7.27 3.59 -9.09
CA GLY A 175 7.12 3.96 -7.69
C GLY A 175 6.86 5.46 -7.47
N LYS A 176 6.87 5.89 -6.19
CA LYS A 176 6.68 7.30 -5.82
C LYS A 176 7.77 8.19 -6.45
N GLY A 177 7.35 9.31 -7.05
CA GLY A 177 8.24 10.25 -7.73
C GLY A 177 8.74 9.77 -9.09
N ASP A 178 7.94 8.94 -9.79
CA ASP A 178 8.22 8.37 -11.11
C ASP A 178 9.50 7.50 -11.16
N LYS A 179 9.93 7.00 -10.00
CA LYS A 179 11.10 6.13 -9.90
C LYS A 179 10.73 4.73 -10.37
N GLN A 180 11.34 4.32 -11.47
CA GLN A 180 11.17 2.97 -12.01
C GLN A 180 12.04 1.98 -11.23
N ARG A 181 11.51 0.78 -11.02
CA ARG A 181 12.27 -0.38 -10.57
C ARG A 181 11.86 -1.63 -11.34
N TYR A 182 12.74 -2.61 -11.36
CA TYR A 182 12.57 -3.85 -12.09
C TYR A 182 12.44 -5.00 -11.10
N LEU A 183 11.41 -5.83 -11.27
CA LEU A 183 11.11 -6.97 -10.43
C LEU A 183 11.35 -8.25 -11.24
N PRO A 184 12.38 -9.05 -10.92
CA PRO A 184 12.53 -10.36 -11.51
C PRO A 184 11.39 -11.28 -11.07
N PHE A 185 11.05 -12.26 -11.91
CA PHE A 185 10.02 -13.25 -11.59
C PHE A 185 10.32 -14.63 -12.17
N GLY A 186 9.63 -15.63 -11.66
CA GLY A 186 9.91 -17.04 -11.89
C GLY A 186 9.06 -17.68 -12.98
N ASN A 187 9.43 -18.92 -13.33
CA ASN A 187 8.71 -19.68 -14.35
C ASN A 187 7.26 -20.03 -13.97
N TYR A 188 6.98 -20.11 -12.67
CA TYR A 188 5.62 -20.34 -12.18
C TYR A 188 4.69 -19.17 -12.52
N LEU A 189 5.18 -17.92 -12.37
CA LEU A 189 4.40 -16.74 -12.74
C LEU A 189 4.17 -16.66 -14.25
N ILE A 190 5.15 -16.99 -15.10
CA ILE A 190 4.96 -17.07 -16.56
C ILE A 190 3.77 -17.97 -16.91
N LYS A 191 3.76 -19.18 -16.33
CA LYS A 191 2.69 -20.16 -16.58
C LYS A 191 1.34 -19.65 -16.09
N ALA A 192 1.29 -19.08 -14.88
CA ALA A 192 0.07 -18.54 -14.30
C ALA A 192 -0.50 -17.40 -15.15
N LEU A 193 0.32 -16.44 -15.58
CA LEU A 193 -0.11 -15.31 -16.40
C LEU A 193 -0.60 -15.75 -17.78
N LYS A 194 0.10 -16.67 -18.46
CA LYS A 194 -0.32 -17.18 -19.78
C LYS A 194 -1.65 -17.94 -19.71
N GLN A 195 -1.81 -18.78 -18.68
CA GLN A 195 -3.07 -19.49 -18.44
C GLN A 195 -4.21 -18.54 -18.10
N TYR A 196 -3.95 -17.53 -17.27
CA TYR A 196 -4.92 -16.49 -16.93
C TYR A 196 -5.33 -15.67 -18.15
N GLN A 197 -4.37 -15.21 -18.95
CA GLN A 197 -4.61 -14.43 -20.15
C GLN A 197 -5.58 -15.17 -21.10
N THR A 198 -5.24 -16.42 -21.42
CA THR A 198 -5.97 -17.23 -22.41
C THR A 198 -7.32 -17.72 -21.88
N ASN A 199 -7.38 -18.22 -20.66
CA ASN A 199 -8.57 -18.92 -20.14
C ASN A 199 -9.52 -18.03 -19.35
N CYS A 200 -9.19 -16.75 -19.15
CA CYS A 200 -10.02 -15.85 -18.35
C CYS A 200 -10.02 -14.41 -18.88
N ARG A 201 -8.86 -13.74 -18.88
CA ARG A 201 -8.78 -12.30 -19.16
C ARG A 201 -9.35 -11.97 -20.55
N ASP A 202 -8.83 -12.60 -21.59
CA ASP A 202 -9.19 -12.25 -22.97
C ASP A 202 -10.65 -12.61 -23.24
N LEU A 203 -11.16 -13.68 -22.63
CA LEU A 203 -12.57 -14.05 -22.70
C LEU A 203 -13.48 -12.99 -22.06
N LEU A 204 -13.12 -12.47 -20.88
CA LEU A 204 -13.88 -11.43 -20.18
C LEU A 204 -13.84 -10.09 -20.92
N VAL A 205 -12.64 -9.65 -21.31
CA VAL A 205 -12.43 -8.38 -22.03
C VAL A 205 -13.21 -8.38 -23.36
N ASN A 206 -13.14 -9.49 -24.12
CA ASN A 206 -13.87 -9.62 -25.38
C ASN A 206 -15.39 -9.68 -25.17
N LYS A 207 -15.86 -10.45 -24.17
CA LYS A 207 -17.28 -10.58 -23.86
C LYS A 207 -17.94 -9.24 -23.51
N TYR A 208 -17.22 -8.36 -22.82
CA TYR A 208 -17.74 -7.07 -22.36
C TYR A 208 -17.22 -5.88 -23.19
N HIS A 209 -16.58 -6.13 -24.34
CA HIS A 209 -16.08 -5.10 -25.27
C HIS A 209 -15.21 -4.03 -24.60
N LYS A 210 -14.26 -4.45 -23.76
CA LYS A 210 -13.34 -3.54 -23.05
C LYS A 210 -12.08 -3.29 -23.86
N HIS A 211 -11.53 -2.07 -23.74
CA HIS A 211 -10.36 -1.61 -24.49
C HIS A 211 -9.31 -1.02 -23.55
N HIS A 212 -8.47 -1.87 -22.96
CA HIS A 212 -7.32 -1.47 -22.14
C HIS A 212 -6.30 -2.61 -22.03
N ASP A 213 -5.08 -2.28 -21.60
CA ASP A 213 -3.96 -3.23 -21.51
C ASP A 213 -3.67 -3.73 -20.08
N TYR A 214 -4.52 -3.41 -19.10
CA TYR A 214 -4.35 -3.93 -17.74
C TYR A 214 -4.30 -5.46 -17.72
N VAL A 215 -3.36 -6.00 -16.95
CA VAL A 215 -3.17 -7.44 -16.78
C VAL A 215 -4.36 -8.02 -16.06
N PHE A 216 -4.71 -7.49 -14.89
CA PHE A 216 -5.78 -8.02 -14.05
C PHE A 216 -7.10 -7.28 -14.22
N VAL A 217 -8.15 -8.06 -14.49
CA VAL A 217 -9.51 -7.55 -14.70
C VAL A 217 -10.52 -8.13 -13.70
N ASN A 218 -11.57 -7.37 -13.43
CA ASN A 218 -12.73 -7.84 -12.68
C ASN A 218 -13.60 -8.79 -13.54
N GLN A 219 -14.68 -9.32 -12.96
CA GLN A 219 -15.56 -10.29 -13.64
C GLN A 219 -16.35 -9.71 -14.82
N TYR A 220 -16.32 -8.39 -15.01
CA TYR A 220 -16.93 -7.64 -16.12
C TYR A 220 -15.88 -7.13 -17.12
N GLY A 221 -14.63 -7.56 -16.99
CA GLY A 221 -13.55 -7.22 -17.90
C GLY A 221 -12.89 -5.84 -17.67
N ASP A 222 -13.40 -5.00 -16.76
CA ASP A 222 -12.75 -3.73 -16.39
C ASP A 222 -11.54 -3.94 -15.48
N GLU A 223 -10.72 -2.90 -15.31
CA GLU A 223 -9.58 -2.90 -14.38
C GLU A 223 -9.97 -3.39 -12.98
N LEU A 224 -9.10 -4.23 -12.39
CA LEU A 224 -9.27 -4.68 -11.02
C LEU A 224 -8.85 -3.57 -10.06
N THR A 225 -9.49 -3.48 -8.89
CA THR A 225 -9.13 -2.48 -7.86
C THR A 225 -8.41 -3.15 -6.69
N SER A 226 -7.67 -2.37 -5.88
CA SER A 226 -7.00 -2.90 -4.68
C SER A 226 -7.98 -3.59 -3.72
N ARG A 227 -9.16 -2.98 -3.52
CA ARG A 227 -10.26 -3.60 -2.74
C ARG A 227 -10.78 -4.88 -3.39
N GLY A 228 -10.83 -4.93 -4.72
CA GLY A 228 -11.18 -6.15 -5.45
C GLY A 228 -10.18 -7.28 -5.19
N VAL A 229 -8.89 -6.99 -5.16
CA VAL A 229 -7.85 -7.97 -4.79
C VAL A 229 -8.01 -8.42 -3.34
N GLU A 230 -8.19 -7.50 -2.39
CA GLU A 230 -8.44 -7.84 -0.98
C GLU A 230 -9.64 -8.77 -0.82
N TYR A 231 -10.76 -8.45 -1.47
CA TYR A 231 -11.95 -9.30 -1.48
C TYR A 231 -11.66 -10.69 -2.05
N ILE A 232 -10.92 -10.78 -3.16
CA ILE A 232 -10.52 -12.07 -3.76
C ILE A 232 -9.69 -12.90 -2.78
N LEU A 233 -8.71 -12.28 -2.11
CA LEU A 233 -7.86 -12.96 -1.13
C LEU A 233 -8.68 -13.48 0.07
N ASP A 234 -9.61 -12.66 0.58
CA ASP A 234 -10.52 -13.06 1.65
C ASP A 234 -11.40 -14.26 1.26
N GLU A 235 -11.94 -14.26 0.04
CA GLU A 235 -12.73 -15.39 -0.47
C GLU A 235 -11.89 -16.66 -0.66
N ILE A 236 -10.61 -16.54 -1.01
CA ILE A 236 -9.70 -17.69 -1.10
C ILE A 236 -9.42 -18.26 0.29
N VAL A 237 -9.09 -17.41 1.27
CA VAL A 237 -8.80 -17.86 2.64
C VAL A 237 -9.98 -18.57 3.28
N LYS A 238 -11.22 -18.11 3.03
CA LYS A 238 -12.44 -18.78 3.54
C LYS A 238 -12.59 -20.21 3.03
N GLN A 239 -11.88 -20.61 1.97
CA GLN A 239 -11.87 -21.97 1.42
C GLN A 239 -10.74 -22.82 2.00
N THR A 240 -9.88 -22.27 2.86
CA THR A 240 -8.76 -22.96 3.51
C THR A 240 -9.09 -23.29 4.97
N SER A 241 -8.21 -24.06 5.62
CA SER A 241 -8.31 -24.30 7.06
C SER A 241 -7.71 -23.17 7.91
N LEU A 242 -7.19 -22.12 7.27
CA LEU A 242 -6.50 -21.02 7.92
C LEU A 242 -7.48 -20.18 8.75
N THR A 243 -7.15 -19.98 10.03
CA THR A 243 -7.98 -19.22 10.99
C THR A 243 -7.75 -17.71 10.93
N THR A 244 -7.16 -17.23 9.85
CA THR A 244 -6.48 -15.93 9.84
C THR A 244 -6.83 -15.13 8.61
N ASN A 245 -6.98 -13.82 8.78
CA ASN A 245 -7.17 -12.91 7.66
C ASN A 245 -5.90 -12.82 6.80
N ILE A 246 -6.11 -12.58 5.51
CA ILE A 246 -5.05 -12.35 4.53
C ILE A 246 -5.15 -10.92 4.00
N HIS A 247 -3.99 -10.28 3.84
CA HIS A 247 -3.89 -9.02 3.12
C HIS A 247 -2.73 -9.13 2.12
N PRO A 248 -2.73 -8.37 1.01
CA PRO A 248 -1.65 -8.40 0.03
C PRO A 248 -0.26 -8.18 0.64
N HIS A 249 -0.17 -7.35 1.68
CA HIS A 249 1.06 -7.11 2.43
C HIS A 249 1.63 -8.38 3.07
N MET A 250 0.82 -9.38 3.41
CA MET A 250 1.29 -10.64 3.99
C MET A 250 2.05 -11.49 2.96
N LEU A 251 1.61 -11.53 1.71
CA LEU A 251 2.34 -12.22 0.62
C LEU A 251 3.69 -11.53 0.36
N ARG A 252 3.69 -10.20 0.37
CA ARG A 252 4.93 -9.40 0.29
C ARG A 252 5.88 -9.65 1.48
N HIS A 253 5.37 -9.75 2.70
CA HIS A 253 6.18 -10.12 3.86
C HIS A 253 6.70 -11.54 3.75
N THR A 254 5.91 -12.46 3.18
CA THR A 254 6.32 -13.85 2.96
C THR A 254 7.47 -13.92 1.96
N PHE A 255 7.37 -13.20 0.83
CA PHE A 255 8.47 -13.03 -0.12
C PHE A 255 9.75 -12.54 0.56
N ALA A 256 9.64 -11.46 1.35
CA ALA A 256 10.78 -10.86 2.05
C ALA A 256 11.44 -11.84 3.03
N THR A 257 10.62 -12.53 3.82
CA THR A 257 11.09 -13.51 4.82
C THR A 257 11.75 -14.71 4.15
N GLU A 258 11.21 -15.23 3.05
CA GLU A 258 11.81 -16.34 2.33
C GLU A 258 13.16 -15.99 1.71
N MET A 259 13.26 -14.82 1.07
CA MET A 259 14.54 -14.32 0.53
C MET A 259 15.61 -14.26 1.63
N LEU A 260 15.27 -13.67 2.79
CA LEU A 260 16.20 -13.58 3.93
C LEU A 260 16.55 -14.96 4.50
N ASN A 261 15.57 -15.85 4.65
CA ASN A 261 15.80 -17.21 5.17
C ASN A 261 16.70 -18.05 4.26
N ASN A 262 16.68 -17.80 2.96
CA ASN A 262 17.53 -18.47 1.99
C ASN A 262 18.90 -17.79 1.81
N GLY A 263 19.17 -16.70 2.55
CA GLY A 263 20.48 -16.07 2.63
C GLY A 263 20.67 -14.86 1.71
N ALA A 264 19.59 -14.30 1.15
CA ALA A 264 19.67 -12.97 0.54
C ALA A 264 20.01 -11.94 1.62
N ASP A 265 20.88 -10.99 1.30
CA ASP A 265 21.16 -9.89 2.21
C ASP A 265 19.97 -8.90 2.27
N LEU A 266 19.86 -8.17 3.38
CA LEU A 266 18.75 -7.25 3.62
C LEU A 266 18.63 -6.16 2.55
N ARG A 267 19.75 -5.75 1.94
CA ARG A 267 19.78 -4.68 0.96
C ARG A 267 19.17 -5.14 -0.36
N THR A 268 19.53 -6.33 -0.83
CA THR A 268 18.90 -6.97 -2.00
C THR A 268 17.37 -7.06 -1.85
N VAL A 269 16.90 -7.48 -0.66
CA VAL A 269 15.46 -7.55 -0.38
C VAL A 269 14.81 -6.16 -0.39
N GLN A 270 15.47 -5.14 0.16
CA GLN A 270 14.96 -3.76 0.16
C GLN A 270 14.87 -3.15 -1.23
N GLU A 271 15.82 -3.46 -2.11
CA GLU A 271 15.86 -2.97 -3.50
C GLU A 271 14.69 -3.57 -4.30
N LEU A 272 14.48 -4.89 -4.22
CA LEU A 272 13.33 -5.57 -4.84
C LEU A 272 11.99 -5.01 -4.33
N LEU A 273 11.90 -4.75 -3.03
CA LEU A 273 10.68 -4.21 -2.43
C LEU A 273 10.48 -2.70 -2.68
N GLY A 274 11.50 -1.96 -3.14
CA GLY A 274 11.39 -0.53 -3.40
C GLY A 274 11.08 0.28 -2.13
N HIS A 275 11.84 0.04 -1.05
CA HIS A 275 11.75 0.85 0.17
C HIS A 275 12.54 2.15 0.02
N SER A 276 11.87 3.30 0.16
CA SER A 276 12.44 4.64 -0.05
C SER A 276 13.24 5.20 1.13
N SER A 277 13.37 4.48 2.25
CA SER A 277 14.11 4.94 3.43
C SER A 277 15.29 4.03 3.75
N LEU A 278 16.48 4.53 3.43
CA LEU A 278 17.65 4.51 4.30
C LEU A 278 18.54 5.66 3.80
N SER A 279 18.83 6.61 4.67
CA SER A 279 19.73 7.74 4.43
C SER A 279 20.99 7.29 3.68
N THR A 280 21.05 7.54 2.36
CA THR A 280 22.21 7.78 1.47
C THR A 280 21.87 7.44 0.02
N THR A 281 21.25 8.40 -0.67
CA THR A 281 20.95 8.38 -2.12
C THR A 281 22.20 8.58 -3.00
N GLN A 282 23.40 8.20 -2.55
CA GLN A 282 24.65 8.60 -3.24
C GLN A 282 25.61 7.47 -3.63
N ILE A 283 25.31 6.18 -3.41
CA ILE A 283 26.29 5.12 -3.72
C ILE A 283 25.86 4.17 -4.86
N TYR A 284 24.59 4.08 -5.26
CA TYR A 284 24.17 3.00 -6.18
C TYR A 284 23.41 3.49 -7.41
N THR A 285 24.15 4.08 -8.33
CA THR A 285 23.74 4.32 -9.74
C THR A 285 24.01 3.11 -10.66
N HIS A 286 24.48 1.97 -10.14
CA HIS A 286 24.91 0.84 -10.97
C HIS A 286 24.54 -0.53 -10.38
N VAL A 287 23.24 -0.80 -10.17
CA VAL A 287 22.76 -2.17 -10.03
C VAL A 287 22.12 -2.57 -11.35
N SER A 288 22.68 -3.56 -12.05
CA SER A 288 22.10 -4.03 -13.32
C SER A 288 20.94 -5.00 -13.05
N ASN A 289 19.98 -5.04 -13.98
CA ASN A 289 18.86 -5.98 -13.94
C ASN A 289 19.31 -7.45 -13.83
N GLU A 290 20.48 -7.77 -14.39
CA GLU A 290 21.11 -9.09 -14.30
C GLU A 290 21.48 -9.47 -12.87
N HIS A 291 21.95 -8.52 -12.05
CA HIS A 291 22.28 -8.76 -10.66
C HIS A 291 21.02 -9.10 -9.85
N LEU A 292 19.94 -8.32 -10.01
CA LEU A 292 18.68 -8.56 -9.31
C LEU A 292 18.08 -9.92 -9.69
N LEU A 293 18.09 -10.26 -10.99
CA LEU A 293 17.60 -11.55 -11.47
C LEU A 293 18.46 -12.70 -10.93
N ARG A 294 19.79 -12.53 -10.86
CA ARG A 294 20.70 -13.53 -10.29
C ARG A 294 20.42 -13.80 -8.82
N ASP A 295 20.25 -12.76 -8.01
CA ASP A 295 19.99 -12.93 -6.58
C ASP A 295 18.59 -13.50 -6.33
N TYR A 296 17.60 -13.06 -7.09
CA TYR A 296 16.28 -13.69 -7.09
C TYR A 296 16.36 -15.19 -7.41
N ASN A 297 17.02 -15.59 -8.51
CA ASN A 297 17.18 -17.01 -8.87
C ASN A 297 17.97 -17.82 -7.82
N LYS A 298 18.86 -17.16 -7.07
CA LYS A 298 19.68 -17.83 -6.06
C LYS A 298 18.92 -18.05 -4.76
N PHE A 299 18.05 -17.12 -4.39
CA PHE A 299 17.49 -17.06 -3.04
C PHE A 299 15.97 -17.25 -2.99
N PHE A 300 15.23 -17.15 -4.10
CA PHE A 300 13.79 -17.34 -4.08
C PHE A 300 13.38 -18.76 -4.51
N PRO A 301 12.56 -19.50 -3.73
CA PRO A 301 12.23 -20.91 -4.04
C PRO A 301 11.48 -21.15 -5.34
N ARG A 302 10.84 -20.12 -5.93
CA ARG A 302 9.97 -20.23 -7.10
C ARG A 302 10.52 -19.61 -8.38
N SER A 303 11.82 -19.30 -8.41
CA SER A 303 12.51 -18.79 -9.61
C SER A 303 12.45 -19.71 -10.83
#